data_AF-A0A7W5ESI6-F1
#
_entry.id   AF-A0A7W5ESI6-F1
#
_cell.length_a   1.000
_cell.length_b   1.000
_cell.length_c   1.000
_cell.angle_alpha   90.00
_cell.angle_beta   90.00
_cell.angle_gamma   90.00
#
_symmetry.space_group_name_H-M   'P 1'
#
loop_
_entity.id
_entity.type
_entity.pdbx_description
1 polymer ?
#
loop_
_entity_poly.entity_id
_entity_poly.type
_entity_poly.pdbx_seq_one_letter_code
_entity_poly.pdbx_strand_id
1 'polypeptide(L)' 'MGTWRSRLGEQLRRVAERYPPRLEVDLESLADAITVVFEGAFIVSRTYREPAVVAQQLRHYRNYLDLLFSPDLA' A
#
# COMPACT_ATOMS: atom_id res chain seq x y z
N MET A 1 -4.52 12.81 -7.71
CA MET A 1 -3.42 12.28 -6.86
C MET A 1 -3.25 13.05 -5.55
N GLY A 2 -3.17 14.39 -5.54
CA GLY A 2 -2.83 15.18 -4.33
C GLY A 2 -3.61 14.85 -3.05
N THR A 3 -4.95 14.84 -3.09
CA THR A 3 -5.75 14.59 -1.87
C THR A 3 -5.53 13.20 -1.28
N TRP A 4 -5.33 12.18 -2.13
CA TRP A 4 -5.19 10.82 -1.64
C TRP A 4 -3.77 10.53 -1.15
N ARG A 5 -2.78 11.01 -1.91
CA ARG A 5 -1.37 11.04 -1.50
C ARG A 5 -1.20 11.69 -0.13
N SER A 6 -1.73 12.90 0.08
CA SER A 6 -1.57 13.61 1.36
C SER A 6 -2.20 12.86 2.54
N ARG A 7 -3.40 12.29 2.37
CA ARG A 7 -4.07 11.58 3.48
C ARG A 7 -3.38 10.25 3.81
N LEU A 8 -2.98 9.48 2.81
CA LEU A 8 -2.31 8.20 3.00
C LEU A 8 -0.87 8.40 3.47
N GLY A 9 -0.15 9.38 2.91
CA GLY A 9 1.17 9.78 3.37
C GLY A 9 1.17 10.20 4.84
N GLU A 10 0.16 10.95 5.28
CA GLU A 10 -0.03 11.29 6.70
C GLU A 10 -0.25 10.06 7.59
N GLN A 11 -0.97 9.04 7.11
CA GLN A 11 -1.11 7.79 7.87
C GLN A 11 0.20 7.01 7.92
N LEU A 12 0.90 6.89 6.79
CA LEU A 12 2.18 6.20 6.71
C LEU A 12 3.26 6.87 7.57
N ARG A 13 3.28 8.21 7.64
CA ARG A 13 4.20 8.95 8.50
C ARG A 13 3.98 8.68 9.98
N ARG A 14 2.72 8.69 10.41
CA ARG A 14 2.35 8.32 11.80
C ARG A 14 2.72 6.88 12.15
N VAL A 15 2.62 5.96 11.18
CA VAL A 15 3.10 4.58 11.35
C VAL A 15 4.63 4.57 11.46
N ALA A 16 5.34 5.22 10.55
CA ALA A 16 6.81 5.26 10.52
C ALA A 16 7.43 5.90 11.77
N GLU A 17 6.77 6.89 12.37
CA GLU A 17 7.17 7.50 13.64
C GLU A 17 7.13 6.50 14.81
N ARG A 18 6.14 5.61 14.82
CA ARG A 18 5.97 4.61 15.89
C ARG A 18 6.72 3.30 15.60
N TYR A 19 6.80 2.94 14.33
CA TYR A 19 7.38 1.72 13.82
C TYR A 19 8.30 2.08 12.66
N PRO A 20 9.61 2.32 12.91
CA PRO A 20 10.54 2.69 11.85
C PRO A 20 10.57 1.62 10.74
N PRO A 21 10.59 2.03 9.46
CA PRO A 21 10.60 1.07 8.36
C PRO A 21 11.90 0.27 8.37
N ARG A 22 11.80 -1.02 8.08
CA ARG A 22 12.97 -1.94 8.00
C ARG A 22 13.87 -1.70 6.80
N LEU A 23 13.37 -0.97 5.80
CA LEU A 23 14.07 -0.61 4.57
C LEU A 23 13.85 0.87 4.31
N GLU A 24 14.82 1.51 3.64
CA GLU A 24 14.65 2.88 3.17
C GLU A 24 13.45 2.95 2.20
N VAL A 25 12.56 3.92 2.44
CA VAL A 25 11.32 4.07 1.68
C VAL A 25 10.92 5.54 1.62
N ASP A 26 10.50 5.99 0.44
CA ASP A 26 9.80 7.26 0.28
C ASP A 26 8.31 7.06 0.60
N LEU A 27 7.85 7.63 1.71
CA LEU A 27 6.48 7.49 2.18
C LEU A 27 5.44 8.13 1.24
N GLU A 28 5.82 9.19 0.52
CA GLU A 28 4.90 9.85 -0.42
C GLU A 28 4.72 8.99 -1.68
N SER A 29 5.80 8.41 -2.21
CA SER A 29 5.73 7.41 -3.27
C SER A 29 4.99 6.14 -2.84
N LEU A 30 5.19 5.68 -1.59
CA LEU A 30 4.44 4.54 -1.06
C LEU A 30 2.93 4.83 -0.94
N ALA A 31 2.55 6.08 -0.62
CA ALA A 31 1.16 6.52 -0.62
C ALA A 31 0.54 6.52 -2.03
N ASP A 32 1.33 6.79 -3.07
CA ASP A 32 0.87 6.64 -4.45
C ASP A 32 0.72 5.18 -4.85
N ALA A 33 1.61 4.30 -4.36
CA ALA A 33 1.67 2.90 -4.76
C ALA A 33 0.34 2.16 -4.55
N ILE A 34 -0.38 2.41 -3.45
CA ILE A 34 -1.71 1.78 -3.23
C ILE A 34 -2.73 2.21 -4.29
N THR A 35 -2.67 3.47 -4.75
CA THR A 35 -3.58 3.96 -5.80
C THR A 35 -3.28 3.25 -7.12
N VAL A 36 -2.00 3.14 -7.49
CA VAL A 36 -1.56 2.43 -8.70
C VAL A 36 -1.94 0.96 -8.64
N VAL A 37 -1.70 0.28 -7.51
CA VAL A 37 -2.06 -1.13 -7.30
C VAL A 37 -3.57 -1.33 -7.41
N PHE A 38 -4.36 -0.45 -6.78
CA PHE A 38 -5.82 -0.54 -6.82
C PHE A 38 -6.36 -0.35 -8.24
N GLU A 39 -5.91 0.68 -8.97
CA GLU A 39 -6.33 0.96 -10.34
C GLU A 39 -5.95 -0.18 -11.30
N GLY A 40 -4.71 -0.68 -11.21
CA GLY A 40 -4.25 -1.82 -11.99
C GLY A 40 -5.06 -3.09 -11.69
N ALA A 41 -5.29 -3.39 -10.41
CA ALA A 41 -6.10 -4.54 -10.01
C ALA A 41 -7.57 -4.41 -10.47
N PHE A 42 -8.12 -3.20 -10.45
CA PHE A 42 -9.46 -2.93 -10.96
C PHE A 42 -9.54 -3.19 -12.46
N ILE A 43 -8.59 -2.68 -13.25
CA ILE A 43 -8.53 -2.94 -14.71
C ILE A 43 -8.48 -4.44 -14.98
N VAL A 44 -7.55 -5.17 -14.34
CA VAL A 44 -7.43 -6.63 -14.49
C VAL A 44 -8.73 -7.33 -14.13
N SER A 45 -9.37 -6.96 -13.02
CA SER A 45 -10.63 -7.55 -12.58
C SER A 45 -11.76 -7.41 -13.62
N ARG A 46 -11.81 -6.28 -14.34
CA ARG A 46 -12.82 -6.01 -15.37
C ARG A 46 -12.48 -6.71 -16.68
N THR A 47 -11.21 -6.70 -17.08
CA THR A 47 -10.71 -7.33 -18.30
C THR A 47 -10.93 -8.84 -18.28
N TYR A 48 -10.60 -9.51 -17.18
CA TYR A 48 -10.69 -10.97 -17.06
C TYR A 48 -11.96 -11.46 -16.35
N ARG A 49 -12.83 -10.55 -15.89
CA ARG A 49 -14.05 -10.86 -15.11
C ARG A 49 -13.75 -11.61 -13.82
N GLU A 50 -12.64 -11.27 -13.17
CA GLU A 50 -12.16 -11.86 -11.93
C GLU A 50 -12.24 -10.83 -10.79
N PRO A 51 -13.39 -10.65 -10.12
CA PRO A 51 -13.57 -9.62 -9.09
C PRO A 51 -12.66 -9.83 -7.86
N ALA A 52 -12.20 -11.06 -7.62
CA ALA A 52 -11.34 -11.39 -6.50
C ALA A 52 -9.94 -10.74 -6.58
N VAL A 53 -9.49 -10.37 -7.78
CA VAL A 53 -8.14 -9.82 -8.03
C VAL A 53 -7.90 -8.55 -7.20
N VAL A 54 -8.88 -7.65 -7.09
CA VAL A 54 -8.74 -6.42 -6.29
C VAL A 54 -8.40 -6.75 -4.84
N ALA A 55 -9.17 -7.64 -4.22
CA ALA A 55 -8.94 -8.04 -2.84
C ALA A 55 -7.61 -8.79 -2.65
N GLN A 56 -7.19 -9.59 -3.64
CA GLN A 56 -5.89 -10.27 -3.63
C GLN A 56 -4.73 -9.28 -3.64
N GLN A 57 -4.77 -8.27 -4.52
CA GLN A 57 -3.70 -7.27 -4.61
C GLN A 57 -3.62 -6.40 -3.36
N LEU A 58 -4.77 -6.02 -2.78
CA LEU A 58 -4.78 -5.27 -1.52
C LEU A 58 -4.24 -6.08 -0.33
N ARG A 59 -4.44 -7.41 -0.31
CA ARG A 59 -3.80 -8.28 0.69
C ARG A 59 -2.28 -8.31 0.53
N HIS A 60 -1.78 -8.38 -0.70
CA HIS A 60 -0.34 -8.31 -0.94
C HIS A 60 0.26 -6.96 -0.55
N TYR A 61 -0.44 -5.85 -0.85
CA TYR A 61 0.00 -4.53 -0.39
C TYR A 61 0.04 -4.42 1.14
N ARG A 62 -0.97 -4.97 1.84
CA ARG A 62 -0.93 -5.08 3.30
C ARG A 62 0.27 -5.89 3.79
N ASN A 63 0.52 -7.06 3.20
CA ASN A 63 1.67 -7.88 3.59
C ASN A 63 2.99 -7.12 3.40
N TYR A 64 3.11 -6.30 2.35
CA TYR A 64 4.26 -5.43 2.17
C TYR A 64 4.40 -4.40 3.31
N LEU A 65 3.31 -3.76 3.73
CA LEU A 65 3.34 -2.87 4.90
C LEU A 65 3.70 -3.60 6.18
N ASP A 66 3.18 -4.81 6.39
CA ASP A 66 3.51 -5.64 7.56
C ASP A 66 5.01 -6.02 7.53
N LEU A 67 5.55 -6.39 6.37
CA LEU A 67 6.99 -6.64 6.19
C LEU A 67 7.84 -5.39 6.43
N LEU A 68 7.33 -4.22 6.06
CA LEU A 68 8.07 -2.97 6.14
C LEU A 68 8.06 -2.38 7.55
N PHE A 69 6.94 -2.47 8.27
CA PHE A 69 6.71 -1.76 9.53
C PHE A 69 6.47 -2.66 10.75
N SER A 70 6.17 -3.95 10.59
CA SER A 70 5.90 -4.79 11.76
C SER A 70 7.17 -4.97 12.60
N PRO A 71 7.17 -4.65 13.90
CA PRO A 71 8.32 -4.85 14.76
C PRO A 71 8.57 -6.34 15.05
N ASP A 72 7.52 -7.16 14.99
CA ASP A 72 7.53 -8.54 15.48
C ASP A 72 7.76 -9.60 14.39
N LEU A 73 7.99 -9.18 13.14
CA LEU A 73 8.42 -10.12 12.10
C LEU A 73 9.88 -10.54 12.39
N ALA A 74 10.08 -11.77 12.84
CA ALA A 74 11.42 -12.33 13.05
C ALA A 74 12.25 -12.35 11.75
#